data_AF-A0A4Y3RAG9-F1
#
_entry.id   AF-A0A4Y3RAG9-F1
#
_cell.length_a   1.000
_cell.length_b   1.000
_cell.length_c   1.000
_cell.angle_alpha   90.00
_cell.angle_beta   90.00
_cell.angle_gamma   90.00
#
_symmetry.space_group_name_H-M   'P 1'
#
loop_
_entity.id
_entity.type
_entity.pdbx_description
1 polymer ?
#
loop_
_entity_poly.entity_id
_entity_poly.type
_entity_poly.pdbx_seq_one_letter_code
_entity_poly.pdbx_strand_id
1 'polypeptide(L)' 'MAKPDPAIYELALDRIGLPGERCVFVDDHAVNLPPAAELGIATVHVTDEDTAVAELEALLGVTAVVAA' A
#
# COMPACT_ATOMS: atom_id res chain seq x y z
N MET A 1 1.38 13.87 -12.88
CA MET A 1 1.78 12.59 -12.28
C MET A 1 0.88 12.36 -11.07
N ALA A 2 0.02 11.35 -11.15
CA ALA A 2 -0.92 10.97 -10.11
C ALA A 2 -1.31 9.51 -10.34
N LYS A 3 -1.74 8.80 -9.29
CA LYS A 3 -2.28 7.44 -9.42
C LYS A 3 -3.38 7.41 -10.50
N PRO A 4 -3.42 6.41 -11.39
CA PRO A 4 -2.65 5.16 -11.42
C PRO A 4 -1.36 5.21 -12.29
N ASP A 5 -0.83 6.39 -12.61
CA ASP A 5 0.43 6.52 -13.38
C ASP A 5 1.61 5.85 -12.64
N PRO A 6 2.30 4.84 -13.21
CA PRO A 6 3.43 4.14 -12.57
C PRO A 6 4.51 5.08 -12.00
N ALA A 7 4.73 6.22 -12.64
CA ALA A 7 5.77 7.18 -12.23
C ALA A 7 5.56 7.74 -10.81
N ILE A 8 4.31 7.78 -10.30
CA ILE A 8 4.08 8.24 -8.90
C ILE A 8 4.56 7.21 -7.87
N TYR A 9 4.48 5.92 -8.18
CA TYR A 9 4.89 4.84 -7.30
C TYR A 9 6.41 4.68 -7.31
N GLU A 10 7.03 4.77 -8.49
CA GLU A 10 8.49 4.82 -8.64
C GLU A 10 9.09 5.98 -7.83
N LEU A 11 8.51 7.19 -7.97
CA LEU A 11 8.93 8.35 -7.18
C LEU A 11 8.77 8.13 -5.66
N ALA A 12 7.73 7.43 -5.24
CA ALA A 12 7.52 7.11 -3.83
C ALA A 12 8.58 6.14 -3.32
N LEU A 13 8.88 5.06 -4.06
CA LEU A 13 9.93 4.09 -3.72
C LEU A 13 11.31 4.77 -3.65
N ASP A 14 11.63 5.63 -4.61
CA ASP A 14 12.88 6.40 -4.62
C ASP A 14 13.02 7.29 -3.38
N ARG A 15 11.94 7.93 -2.94
CA ARG A 15 11.94 8.79 -1.75
C ARG A 15 12.00 8.03 -0.45
N ILE A 16 11.34 6.87 -0.38
CA ILE A 16 11.37 5.98 0.79
C ILE A 16 12.73 5.27 0.89
N GLY A 17 13.39 5.01 -0.23
CA GLY A 17 14.66 4.30 -0.29
C GLY A 17 14.53 2.81 -0.02
N LEU A 18 13.36 2.22 -0.29
CA LEU A 18 13.09 0.79 -0.12
C LEU A 18 12.59 0.20 -1.46
N PRO A 19 12.90 -1.08 -1.74
CA PRO A 19 12.32 -1.77 -2.89
C PRO A 19 10.83 -2.08 -2.64
N GLY A 20 10.06 -2.30 -3.70
CA GLY A 20 8.61 -2.51 -3.62
C GLY A 20 8.23 -3.65 -2.69
N GLU A 21 8.98 -4.74 -2.66
CA GLU A 21 8.72 -5.93 -1.83
C GLU A 21 8.82 -5.66 -0.32
N ARG A 22 9.29 -4.47 0.07
CA ARG A 22 9.41 -4.00 1.45
C ARG A 22 8.41 -2.89 1.77
N CYS A 23 7.46 -2.63 0.87
CA CYS A 23 6.45 -1.60 0.99
C CYS A 23 5.04 -2.19 0.88
N VAL A 24 4.10 -1.52 1.54
CA VAL A 24 2.66 -1.76 1.38
C VAL A 24 2.00 -0.47 0.89
N PHE A 25 1.08 -0.59 -0.07
CA PHE A 25 0.27 0.50 -0.59
C PHE A 25 -1.21 0.22 -0.33
N VAL A 26 -1.88 1.20 0.26
CA VAL A 26 -3.26 1.07 0.76
C VAL A 26 -4.10 2.13 0.06
N ASP A 27 -5.16 1.72 -0.61
CA ASP A 27 -6.03 2.63 -1.37
C ASP A 27 -7.47 2.12 -1.43
N ASP A 28 -8.43 3.04 -1.44
CA ASP A 28 -9.85 2.77 -1.59
C ASP A 28 -10.28 2.63 -3.07
N HIS A 29 -9.46 3.10 -4.02
CA HIS A 29 -9.74 2.97 -5.44
C HIS A 29 -8.97 1.79 -6.04
N ALA A 30 -9.66 0.68 -6.32
CA ALA A 30 -9.09 -0.52 -6.93
C ALA A 30 -8.22 -0.27 -8.17
N VAL A 31 -8.52 0.76 -8.98
CA VAL A 31 -7.74 1.11 -10.19
C VAL A 31 -6.29 1.53 -9.87
N ASN A 32 -6.03 2.00 -8.65
CA ASN A 32 -4.71 2.45 -8.22
C ASN A 32 -3.79 1.30 -7.77
N LEU A 33 -4.30 0.08 -7.61
CA LEU A 33 -3.54 -1.02 -7.01
C LEU A 33 -2.65 -1.77 -8.02
N PRO A 34 -3.12 -2.13 -9.24
CA PRO A 34 -2.33 -2.94 -10.16
C PRO A 34 -0.94 -2.38 -10.50
N PRO A 35 -0.78 -1.07 -10.80
CA PRO A 35 0.54 -0.51 -11.07
C PRO A 35 1.50 -0.58 -9.88
N ALA A 36 0.98 -0.50 -8.64
CA ALA A 36 1.80 -0.67 -7.45
C ALA A 36 2.27 -2.14 -7.31
N ALA A 37 1.35 -3.08 -7.53
CA ALA A 37 1.64 -4.51 -7.47
C ALA A 37 2.67 -4.95 -8.54
N GLU A 38 2.60 -4.37 -9.74
CA GLU A 38 3.59 -4.60 -10.81
C GLU A 38 5.01 -4.18 -10.43
N LEU A 39 5.16 -3.24 -9.49
CA LEU A 39 6.44 -2.82 -8.91
C LEU A 39 6.85 -3.62 -7.66
N GLY A 40 6.13 -4.69 -7.33
CA GLY A 40 6.39 -5.55 -6.18
C GLY A 40 5.83 -5.02 -4.85
N ILE A 41 5.09 -3.91 -4.87
CA ILE A 41 4.47 -3.35 -3.66
C ILE A 41 3.28 -4.21 -3.26
N ALA A 42 3.20 -4.63 -1.99
CA ALA A 42 2.02 -5.30 -1.47
C ALA A 42 0.83 -4.33 -1.48
N THR A 43 -0.33 -4.73 -1.96
CA THR A 43 -1.49 -3.83 -2.10
C THR A 43 -2.65 -4.25 -1.23
N VAL A 44 -3.26 -3.31 -0.51
CA VAL A 44 -4.49 -3.51 0.27
C VAL A 44 -5.60 -2.62 -0.30
N HIS A 45 -6.71 -3.24 -0.69
CA HIS A 45 -7.90 -2.52 -1.16
C HIS A 45 -8.83 -2.22 0.01
N VAL A 46 -9.02 -0.94 0.32
CA VAL A 46 -9.88 -0.53 1.43
C VAL A 46 -11.34 -0.51 0.99
N THR A 47 -12.06 -1.59 1.26
CA THR A 47 -13.53 -1.63 1.17
C THR A 47 -14.20 -1.53 2.54
N ASP A 48 -13.45 -1.85 3.59
CA ASP A 48 -13.86 -1.89 4.99
C ASP A 48 -12.61 -1.62 5.86
N GLU A 49 -12.77 -0.83 6.93
CA GLU A 49 -11.65 -0.39 7.76
C GLU A 49 -11.08 -1.53 8.61
N ASP A 50 -11.93 -2.30 9.29
CA ASP A 50 -11.50 -3.40 10.16
C ASP A 50 -10.73 -4.46 9.38
N THR A 51 -11.24 -4.80 8.19
CA THR A 51 -10.58 -5.76 7.29
C THR A 51 -9.23 -5.25 6.80
N ALA A 52 -9.15 -3.97 6.41
CA ALA A 52 -7.90 -3.38 5.92
C ALA A 52 -6.83 -3.28 7.03
N VAL A 53 -7.24 -2.94 8.26
CA VAL A 53 -6.33 -2.93 9.42
C VAL A 53 -5.81 -4.33 9.70
N ALA A 54 -6.68 -5.34 9.75
CA ALA A 54 -6.26 -6.73 10.00
C ALA A 54 -5.27 -7.24 8.92
N GLU A 55 -5.50 -6.89 7.64
CA GLU A 55 -4.58 -7.23 6.56
C GLU A 55 -3.22 -6.53 6.71
N LEU A 56 -3.22 -5.24 7.08
CA LEU A 56 -1.99 -4.48 7.34
C LEU A 56 -1.19 -5.03 8.52
N GLU A 57 -1.86 -5.38 9.61
CA GLU A 57 -1.21 -6.01 10.77
C GLU A 57 -0.52 -7.31 10.37
N ALA A 58 -1.17 -8.14 9.56
CA ALA A 58 -0.60 -9.39 9.06
C ALA A 58 0.62 -9.16 8.15
N LEU A 59 0.56 -8.16 7.26
CA LEU A 59 1.66 -7.83 6.34
C LEU A 59 2.86 -7.21 7.05
N LEU A 60 2.62 -6.35 8.05
CA LEU A 60 3.65 -5.59 8.73
C LEU A 60 4.18 -6.26 10.01
N GLY A 61 3.47 -7.27 10.53
CA GLY A 61 3.85 -7.97 11.77
C GLY A 61 3.74 -7.09 13.02
N VAL A 62 2.81 -6.13 13.00
CA VAL A 62 2.55 -5.20 14.11
C VAL A 62 1.07 -5.22 14.48
N THR A 63 0.73 -4.71 15.66
CA THR A 63 -0.66 -4.50 16.08
C THR A 63 -0.94 -3.00 16.13
N ALA A 64 -2.01 -2.57 15.47
CA ALA A 64 -2.47 -1.20 15.49
C ALA A 64 -3.09 -0.91 16.87
N VAL A 65 -2.60 0.14 17.53
CA VAL A 65 -3.26 0.67 18.73
C VAL A 65 -4.18 1.79 18.25
N VAL A 66 -5.46 1.48 18.03
CA VAL A 66 -6.45 2.50 17.70
C VAL A 66 -6.81 3.23 18.99
N ALA A 67 -6.47 4.51 19.07
CA ALA A 67 -6.91 5.36 20.19
C ALA A 67 -8.42 5.58 20.06
N ALA A 68 -9.15 5.29 21.13
CA ALA A 68 -10.60 5.48 21.24
C ALA A 68 -11.01 6.96 21.28
#